data_AF-A0A923DFS9-F1
#
_entry.id   AF-A0A923DFS9-F1
#
_cell.length_a   1.000
_cell.length_b   1.000
_cell.length_c   1.000
_cell.angle_alpha   90.00
_cell.angle_beta   90.00
_cell.angle_gamma   90.00
#
_symmetry.space_group_name_H-M   'P 1'
#
loop_
_entity.id
_entity.type
_entity.pdbx_description
1 polymer ?
#
loop_
_entity_poly.entity_id
_entity_poly.type
_entity_poly.pdbx_seq_one_letter_code
_entity_poly.pdbx_strand_id
1 'polypeptide(L)'
;MTPEKLAEIIQQGEGIEVEFKSAQNGLPENLYETVCAFLNRNGGHLFLGVDDHKNIVGIEPSRIQNYINQIVVTVNNPQKINPPFFLSPENISIQGKQLIYIYVPESSQVHSTSGIIFDRNNDGDFHISKNSSHISALYQKKQQTFTENKIYPYLQLSDLREDLFVRIRKMAANNRPNHPWLEMNDLELMKSSSLYQKDYLTGQQGFTFAATLLLGKDAVIQSIVPAYKTDAILRVHNLDRYDDRDDVRTNLIESYDRLMAFVQKHLPDKFYEEPDAQRRSLRSVIFHEVIINLLGHREFTNPFPAKLIIEANKVKTENWCKPHGHGAIDPYNFTPQTKNPNIAKFFREIGRFEELGSGVRNIFKYTKFYSNGQQPELVEGDIFKISIPIAEIQHYDIEGEAAVSTKTIGGAIGGAIGGAIGGAIGGAIGGAIEEISKGVTMKVKEKLMTIITAIHSNEGKKTPDLINILKVSERSIERYLKQLREAGLIEFKGNSALTGGYYLTEKMKAKLN
;
A
#
# COMPACT_ATOMS: atom_id res chain seq x y z
N MET A 1 -4.19 22.99 0.65
CA MET A 1 -5.24 23.94 1.11
C MET A 1 -5.17 25.19 0.22
N THR A 2 -6.28 25.78 -0.24
CA THR A 2 -6.20 26.93 -1.17
C THR A 2 -5.74 28.22 -0.47
N PRO A 3 -5.09 29.17 -1.17
CA PRO A 3 -4.67 30.45 -0.59
C PRO A 3 -5.82 31.26 0.02
N GLU A 4 -7.03 31.15 -0.53
CA GLU A 4 -8.23 31.82 -0.03
C GLU A 4 -8.61 31.27 1.35
N LYS A 5 -8.63 29.94 1.49
CA LYS A 5 -8.94 29.28 2.77
C LYS A 5 -7.86 29.52 3.82
N LEU A 6 -6.60 29.61 3.40
CA LEU A 6 -5.48 30.01 4.27
C LEU A 6 -5.63 31.46 4.76
N ALA A 7 -6.07 32.38 3.88
CA ALA A 7 -6.35 33.76 4.26
C ALA A 7 -7.54 33.86 5.24
N GLU A 8 -8.57 33.04 5.08
CA GLU A 8 -9.68 32.93 6.04
C GLU A 8 -9.18 32.49 7.43
N ILE A 9 -8.28 31.51 7.51
CA ILE A 9 -7.68 31.06 8.77
C ILE A 9 -6.85 32.18 9.42
N ILE A 10 -6.06 32.92 8.64
CA ILE A 10 -5.30 34.07 9.17
C ILE A 10 -6.23 35.13 9.78
N GLN A 11 -7.40 35.36 9.17
CA GLN A 11 -8.38 36.32 9.70
C GLN A 11 -8.99 35.89 11.03
N GLN A 12 -9.21 34.59 11.24
CA GLN A 12 -9.71 34.03 12.50
C GLN A 12 -8.77 34.34 13.67
N GLY A 13 -7.47 34.46 13.40
CA GLY A 13 -6.45 34.82 14.39
C GLY A 13 -5.81 33.61 15.06
N GLU A 14 -4.89 33.88 15.98
CA GLU A 14 -4.21 32.84 16.74
C GLU A 14 -5.15 32.15 17.73
N GLY A 15 -4.81 30.92 18.07
CA GLY A 15 -5.55 30.13 19.03
C GLY A 15 -4.96 28.75 19.18
N ILE A 16 -5.81 27.80 19.59
CA ILE A 16 -5.37 26.42 19.87
C ILE A 16 -4.82 25.68 18.67
N GLU A 17 -5.30 26.00 17.47
CA GLU A 17 -4.93 25.35 16.20
C GLU A 17 -4.28 26.32 15.21
N VAL A 18 -3.97 27.57 15.60
CA VAL A 18 -3.37 28.57 14.71
C VAL A 18 -2.27 29.34 15.43
N GLU A 19 -1.10 29.45 14.80
CA GLU A 19 0.06 30.23 15.27
C GLU A 19 0.64 31.07 14.12
N PHE A 20 0.98 32.31 14.42
CA PHE A 20 1.69 33.22 13.53
C PHE A 20 3.11 33.48 14.03
N LYS A 21 4.07 33.52 13.10
CA LYS A 21 5.41 34.02 13.40
C LYS A 21 5.93 34.87 12.25
N SER A 22 6.51 36.03 12.55
CA SER A 22 6.90 37.00 11.50
C SER A 22 7.99 36.46 10.55
N ALA A 23 8.99 35.75 11.10
CA ALA A 23 10.12 35.14 10.40
C ALA A 23 10.89 36.04 9.41
N GLN A 24 10.73 37.37 9.46
CA GLN A 24 11.34 38.29 8.50
C GLN A 24 12.87 38.27 8.57
N ASN A 25 13.42 38.12 9.77
CA ASN A 25 14.85 38.22 10.05
C ASN A 25 15.52 36.89 10.42
N GLY A 26 14.83 35.77 10.22
CA GLY A 26 15.32 34.44 10.56
C GLY A 26 14.18 33.53 11.01
N LEU A 27 14.46 32.24 11.16
CA LEU A 27 13.52 31.34 11.83
C LEU A 27 13.47 31.71 13.33
N PRO A 28 12.27 31.90 13.91
CA PRO A 28 12.12 32.19 15.34
C PRO A 28 12.68 31.07 16.22
N GLU A 29 13.24 31.41 17.39
CA GLU A 29 13.82 30.43 18.30
C GLU A 29 12.76 29.46 18.86
N ASN A 30 11.58 29.97 19.20
CA ASN A 30 10.45 29.20 19.73
C ASN A 30 9.66 28.44 18.66
N LEU A 31 10.09 28.45 17.39
CA LEU A 31 9.42 27.74 16.29
C LEU A 31 9.17 26.26 16.62
N TYR A 32 10.20 25.60 17.17
CA TYR A 32 10.16 24.18 17.46
C TYR A 32 9.41 23.84 18.76
N GLU A 33 9.20 24.83 19.64
CA GLU A 33 8.32 24.71 20.81
C GLU A 33 6.88 24.61 20.34
N THR A 34 6.46 25.49 19.43
CA THR A 34 5.14 25.45 18.79
C THR A 34 4.92 24.18 17.99
N VAL A 35 5.90 23.73 17.20
CA VAL A 35 5.82 22.44 16.50
C VAL A 35 5.62 21.30 17.50
N CYS A 36 6.40 21.27 18.59
CA CYS A 36 6.26 20.24 19.62
C CYS A 36 4.88 20.28 20.31
N ALA A 37 4.37 21.47 20.61
CA ALA A 37 3.09 21.67 21.26
C ALA A 37 1.92 21.24 20.36
N PHE A 38 1.96 21.57 19.06
CA PHE A 38 0.96 21.11 18.10
C PHE A 38 0.96 19.58 17.94
N LEU A 39 2.13 18.95 17.81
CA LEU A 39 2.25 17.48 17.77
C LEU A 39 1.63 16.83 19.01
N ASN A 40 1.80 17.44 20.18
CA ASN A 40 1.28 16.94 21.44
C ASN A 40 -0.22 17.22 21.64
N ARG A 41 -0.77 18.31 21.12
CA ARG A 41 -2.19 18.66 21.30
C ARG A 41 -3.07 18.15 20.16
N ASN A 42 -3.70 19.05 19.41
CA ASN A 42 -4.73 18.75 18.40
C ASN A 42 -4.18 18.94 16.97
N GLY A 43 -2.86 19.13 16.82
CA GLY A 43 -2.29 19.70 15.61
C GLY A 43 -2.60 21.19 15.48
N GLY A 44 -2.23 21.77 14.34
CA GLY A 44 -2.50 23.17 14.02
C GLY A 44 -1.84 23.67 12.74
N HIS A 45 -2.17 24.91 12.41
CA HIS A 45 -1.73 25.70 11.27
C HIS A 45 -0.70 26.72 11.74
N LEU A 46 0.52 26.60 11.25
CA LEU A 46 1.63 27.50 11.54
C LEU A 46 1.96 28.34 10.31
N PHE A 47 1.89 29.66 10.44
CA PHE A 47 2.21 30.60 9.37
C PHE A 47 3.47 31.39 9.70
N LEU A 48 4.47 31.30 8.82
CA LEU A 48 5.66 32.16 8.86
C LEU A 48 5.51 33.29 7.85
N GLY A 49 5.74 34.53 8.27
CA GLY A 49 5.46 35.73 7.48
C GLY A 49 4.19 36.47 7.89
N VAL A 50 3.60 36.13 9.04
CA VAL A 50 2.47 36.83 9.67
C VAL A 50 2.91 37.29 11.06
N ASP A 51 2.60 38.52 11.45
CA ASP A 51 2.85 39.00 12.81
C ASP A 51 1.67 38.69 13.75
N ASP A 52 1.89 38.86 15.06
CA ASP A 52 0.90 38.62 16.12
C ASP A 52 -0.36 39.50 15.98
N HIS A 53 -0.31 40.55 15.15
CA HIS A 53 -1.43 41.44 14.86
C HIS A 53 -2.19 41.05 13.58
N LYS A 54 -1.92 39.86 13.02
CA LYS A 54 -2.51 39.33 11.78
C LYS A 54 -2.06 40.06 10.52
N ASN A 55 -1.03 40.91 10.60
CA ASN A 55 -0.50 41.56 9.40
C ASN A 55 0.38 40.58 8.64
N ILE A 56 0.11 40.48 7.35
CA ILE A 56 0.96 39.72 6.43
C ILE A 56 2.21 40.55 6.18
N VAL A 57 3.28 40.24 6.90
CA VAL A 57 4.56 40.94 6.78
C VAL A 57 5.41 40.38 5.63
N GLY A 58 5.27 39.08 5.36
CA GLY A 58 5.95 38.35 4.29
C GLY A 58 7.41 38.01 4.60
N ILE A 59 7.94 37.02 3.88
CA ILE A 59 9.35 36.61 3.91
C ILE A 59 10.00 36.96 2.57
N GLU A 60 11.26 37.37 2.62
CA GLU A 60 12.04 37.67 1.41
C GLU A 60 12.13 36.41 0.51
N PRO A 61 11.77 36.49 -0.80
CA PRO A 61 11.72 35.31 -1.68
C PRO A 61 13.03 34.51 -1.75
N SER A 62 14.18 35.20 -1.64
CA SER A 62 15.52 34.59 -1.64
C SER A 62 15.76 33.67 -0.42
N ARG A 63 15.05 33.89 0.70
CA ARG A 63 15.22 33.16 1.97
C ARG A 63 14.27 31.98 2.12
N ILE A 64 13.14 31.96 1.40
CA ILE A 64 12.08 30.94 1.53
C ILE A 64 12.65 29.52 1.45
N GLN A 65 13.37 29.20 0.38
CA GLN A 65 13.89 27.85 0.18
C GLN A 65 14.89 27.45 1.26
N ASN A 66 15.71 28.40 1.73
CA ASN A 66 16.66 28.16 2.81
C ASN A 66 15.94 27.84 4.13
N TYR A 67 14.90 28.59 4.48
CA TYR A 67 14.08 28.34 5.67
C TYR A 67 13.38 26.98 5.62
N ILE A 68 12.77 26.64 4.47
CA ILE A 68 12.15 25.32 4.27
C ILE A 68 13.17 24.20 4.52
N ASN A 69 14.35 24.30 3.92
CA ASN A 69 15.41 23.29 4.10
C ASN A 69 15.86 23.18 5.57
N GLN A 70 16.04 24.31 6.26
CA GLN A 70 16.40 24.31 7.68
C GLN A 70 15.35 23.65 8.56
N ILE A 71 14.07 23.95 8.34
CA ILE A 71 12.96 23.35 9.08
C ILE A 71 12.96 21.84 8.88
N VAL A 72 12.99 21.38 7.63
CA VAL A 72 12.98 19.95 7.27
C VAL A 72 14.15 19.20 7.91
N VAL A 73 15.35 19.78 7.91
CA VAL A 73 16.52 19.16 8.56
C VAL A 73 16.34 19.11 10.09
N THR A 74 15.83 20.18 10.69
CA THR A 74 15.77 20.31 12.15
C THR A 74 14.71 19.43 12.78
N VAL A 75 13.51 19.34 12.19
CA VAL A 75 12.43 18.47 12.71
C VAL A 75 12.75 16.98 12.59
N ASN A 76 13.68 16.63 11.69
CA ASN A 76 14.21 15.28 11.52
C ASN A 76 15.41 14.96 12.39
N ASN A 77 15.90 15.92 13.18
CA ASN A 77 17.00 15.70 14.12
C ASN A 77 16.43 15.22 15.48
N PRO A 78 16.72 13.98 15.93
CA PRO A 78 16.25 13.44 17.21
C PRO A 78 16.71 14.24 18.43
N GLN A 79 17.76 15.06 18.33
CA GLN A 79 18.19 15.94 19.41
C GLN A 79 17.31 17.19 19.51
N LYS A 80 16.65 17.59 18.41
CA LYS A 80 15.80 18.78 18.33
C LYS A 80 14.34 18.45 18.47
N ILE A 81 13.81 17.48 17.75
CA ILE A 81 12.44 16.96 17.93
C ILE A 81 12.53 15.46 18.15
N ASN A 82 12.00 14.99 19.28
CA ASN A 82 12.04 13.58 19.66
C ASN A 82 10.66 13.08 20.11
N PRO A 83 10.12 12.02 19.49
CA PRO A 83 10.65 11.35 18.29
C PRO A 83 10.67 12.29 17.08
N PRO A 84 11.59 12.15 16.11
CA PRO A 84 11.57 12.98 14.92
C PRO A 84 10.23 12.92 14.20
N PHE A 85 9.79 14.05 13.66
CA PHE A 85 8.55 14.14 12.90
C PHE A 85 8.80 14.90 11.60
N PHE A 86 8.34 14.34 10.49
CA PHE A 86 8.50 14.95 9.20
C PHE A 86 7.37 15.95 8.96
N LEU A 87 7.72 17.18 8.62
CA LEU A 87 6.79 18.24 8.28
C LEU A 87 6.94 18.64 6.82
N SER A 88 5.88 19.28 6.31
CA SER A 88 5.72 19.67 4.93
C SER A 88 5.52 21.17 4.79
N PRO A 89 6.58 21.98 4.89
CA PRO A 89 6.46 23.42 4.69
C PRO A 89 6.14 23.75 3.23
N GLU A 90 5.11 24.56 3.00
CA GLU A 90 4.67 25.01 1.69
C GLU A 90 4.94 26.51 1.52
N ASN A 91 5.54 26.90 0.39
CA ASN A 91 5.61 28.31 0.01
C ASN A 91 4.26 28.74 -0.59
N ILE A 92 3.64 29.76 -0.01
CA ILE A 92 2.36 30.30 -0.45
C ILE A 92 2.45 31.80 -0.70
N SER A 93 1.61 32.32 -1.58
CA SER A 93 1.53 33.74 -1.89
C SER A 93 0.16 34.29 -1.49
N ILE A 94 0.13 35.21 -0.53
CA ILE A 94 -1.10 35.90 -0.08
C ILE A 94 -0.85 37.40 -0.15
N GLN A 95 -1.77 38.15 -0.77
CA GLN A 95 -1.66 39.61 -0.96
C GLN A 95 -0.33 40.05 -1.61
N GLY A 96 0.22 39.24 -2.52
CA GLY A 96 1.49 39.51 -3.22
C GLY A 96 2.75 39.30 -2.36
N LYS A 97 2.61 38.85 -1.11
CA LYS A 97 3.72 38.52 -0.21
C LYS A 97 3.90 37.00 -0.13
N GLN A 98 5.15 36.55 -0.02
CA GLN A 98 5.48 35.13 0.16
C GLN A 98 5.47 34.77 1.65
N LEU A 99 4.90 33.61 1.97
CA LEU A 99 4.81 33.06 3.32
C LEU A 99 5.20 31.58 3.28
N ILE A 100 5.57 31.04 4.44
CA ILE A 100 5.71 29.60 4.62
C ILE A 100 4.56 29.13 5.49
N TYR A 101 3.73 28.23 4.95
CA TYR A 101 2.67 27.57 5.70
C TYR A 101 3.10 26.15 6.06
N ILE A 102 2.83 25.76 7.31
CA ILE A 102 3.14 24.43 7.81
C ILE A 102 1.91 23.91 8.55
N TYR A 103 1.34 22.81 8.09
CA TYR A 103 0.40 22.05 8.90
C TYR A 103 1.17 21.09 9.80
N VAL A 104 0.98 21.20 11.11
CA VAL A 104 1.54 20.28 12.10
C VAL A 104 0.41 19.38 12.59
N PRO A 105 0.41 18.07 12.30
CA PRO A 105 -0.68 17.19 12.71
C PRO A 105 -0.61 16.85 14.21
N GLU A 106 -1.69 16.30 14.74
CA GLU A 106 -1.62 15.57 16.01
C GLU A 106 -0.76 14.29 15.83
N SER A 107 0.24 14.11 16.68
CA SER A 107 1.04 12.89 16.72
C SER A 107 0.44 11.86 17.70
N SER A 108 0.58 10.57 17.39
CA SER A 108 0.23 9.48 18.32
C SER A 108 1.24 9.30 19.45
N GLN A 109 2.44 9.86 19.31
CA GLN A 109 3.50 9.85 20.32
C GLN A 109 3.57 11.20 21.03
N VAL A 110 4.05 11.20 22.26
CA VAL A 110 4.45 12.44 22.96
C VAL A 110 5.82 12.86 22.45
N HIS A 111 5.88 14.10 21.99
CA HIS A 111 7.07 14.76 21.47
C HIS A 111 7.72 15.65 22.53
N SER A 112 9.01 15.83 22.36
CA SER A 112 9.80 16.81 23.10
C SER A 112 10.68 17.59 22.13
N THR A 113 10.91 18.87 22.41
CA THR A 113 11.93 19.67 21.74
C THR A 113 13.11 19.92 22.66
N SER A 114 14.31 19.57 22.22
CA SER A 114 15.54 19.67 23.04
C SER A 114 15.39 19.02 24.44
N GLY A 115 14.65 17.91 24.53
CA GLY A 115 14.37 17.18 25.79
C GLY A 115 13.22 17.76 26.64
N ILE A 116 12.55 18.81 26.18
CA ILE A 116 11.46 19.49 26.89
C ILE A 116 10.12 19.18 26.22
N ILE A 117 9.13 18.74 26.99
CA ILE A 117 7.77 18.49 26.52
C ILE A 117 6.96 19.79 26.63
N PHE A 118 6.42 20.22 25.49
CA PHE A 118 5.47 21.33 25.40
C PHE A 118 4.06 20.82 25.08
N ASP A 119 3.04 21.45 25.64
CA ASP A 119 1.64 21.17 25.34
C ASP A 119 0.90 22.49 25.14
N ARG A 120 -0.09 22.50 24.25
CA ARG A 120 -0.75 23.75 23.82
C ARG A 120 -2.00 24.02 24.63
N ASN A 121 -2.21 25.25 25.08
CA ASN A 121 -3.47 25.66 25.71
C ASN A 121 -3.81 27.08 25.26
N ASN A 122 -5.02 27.26 24.70
CA ASN A 122 -5.34 28.47 23.95
C ASN A 122 -4.25 28.75 22.89
N ASP A 123 -3.72 29.96 22.82
CA ASP A 123 -2.63 30.41 21.96
C ASP A 123 -1.21 30.15 22.52
N GLY A 124 -1.08 29.61 23.73
CA GLY A 124 0.22 29.44 24.40
C GLY A 124 0.81 28.03 24.31
N ASP A 125 2.13 27.97 24.14
CA ASP A 125 2.95 26.76 24.23
C ASP A 125 3.53 26.61 25.66
N PHE A 126 3.04 25.64 26.43
CA PHE A 126 3.41 25.50 27.84
C PHE A 126 4.41 24.37 28.07
N HIS A 127 5.51 24.67 28.74
CA HIS A 127 6.45 23.67 29.22
C HIS A 127 5.82 22.82 30.35
N ILE A 128 5.55 21.54 30.07
CA ILE A 128 4.91 20.62 31.02
C ILE A 128 5.84 19.54 31.59
N SER A 129 7.11 19.44 31.19
CA SER A 129 8.05 18.38 31.62
C SER A 129 8.19 18.20 33.15
N LYS A 130 7.88 19.23 33.95
CA LYS A 130 7.91 19.17 35.42
C LYS A 130 6.55 18.87 36.07
N ASN A 131 5.48 18.83 35.29
CA ASN A 131 4.12 18.59 35.78
C ASN A 131 3.70 17.16 35.43
N SER A 132 3.93 16.23 36.36
CA SER A 132 3.60 14.81 36.19
C SER A 132 2.13 14.59 35.84
N SER A 133 1.21 15.36 36.43
CA SER A 133 -0.23 15.21 36.19
C SER A 133 -0.63 15.57 34.75
N HIS A 134 -0.08 16.65 34.20
CA HIS A 134 -0.34 17.07 32.81
C HIS A 134 0.27 16.11 31.80
N ILE A 135 1.51 15.66 32.06
CA ILE A 135 2.15 14.62 31.25
C ILE A 135 1.28 13.35 31.26
N SER A 136 0.74 12.99 32.43
CA SER A 136 -0.16 11.83 32.58
C SER A 136 -1.42 11.95 31.74
N ALA A 137 -2.11 13.09 31.85
CA ALA A 137 -3.31 13.34 31.05
C ALA A 137 -3.01 13.30 29.54
N LEU A 138 -1.86 13.84 29.13
CA LEU A 138 -1.42 13.83 27.73
C LEU A 138 -1.22 12.41 27.20
N TYR A 139 -0.46 11.57 27.89
CA TYR A 139 -0.26 10.17 27.47
C TYR A 139 -1.57 9.37 27.42
N GLN A 140 -2.45 9.55 28.40
CA GLN A 140 -3.76 8.88 28.41
C GLN A 140 -4.63 9.30 27.23
N LYS A 141 -4.68 10.60 26.93
CA LYS A 141 -5.39 11.12 25.76
C LYS A 141 -4.87 10.46 24.47
N LYS A 142 -3.54 10.39 24.28
CA LYS A 142 -2.94 9.76 23.10
C LYS A 142 -3.28 8.27 22.97
N GLN A 143 -3.31 7.52 24.07
CA GLN A 143 -3.71 6.12 24.04
C GLN A 143 -5.19 5.93 23.67
N GLN A 144 -6.07 6.84 24.12
CA GLN A 144 -7.49 6.82 23.77
C GLN A 144 -7.72 7.21 22.30
N THR A 145 -7.01 8.22 21.81
CA THR A 145 -7.11 8.70 20.43
C THR A 145 -6.52 7.71 19.42
N PHE A 146 -5.38 7.07 19.73
CA PHE A 146 -4.66 6.19 18.81
C PHE A 146 -4.60 4.76 19.36
N THR A 147 -5.55 3.92 18.90
CA THR A 147 -5.70 2.53 19.36
C THR A 147 -4.47 1.69 19.06
N GLU A 148 -3.71 2.02 18.01
CA GLU A 148 -2.44 1.39 17.65
C GLU A 148 -1.37 1.42 18.78
N ASN A 149 -1.48 2.38 19.72
CA ASN A 149 -0.56 2.51 20.85
C ASN A 149 -0.85 1.56 22.02
N LYS A 150 -2.03 0.91 22.05
CA LYS A 150 -2.41 0.05 23.18
C LYS A 150 -1.34 -1.01 23.44
N ILE A 151 -0.85 -1.06 24.68
CA ILE A 151 0.22 -1.98 25.09
C ILE A 151 -0.39 -3.34 25.49
N TYR A 152 0.20 -4.43 24.97
CA TYR A 152 -0.07 -5.81 25.37
C TYR A 152 1.16 -6.33 26.14
N PRO A 153 1.17 -6.28 27.49
CA PRO A 153 2.37 -6.57 28.28
C PRO A 153 2.80 -8.03 28.22
N TYR A 154 1.85 -8.92 27.96
CA TYR A 154 2.06 -10.36 27.92
C TYR A 154 2.39 -10.86 26.52
N LEU A 155 2.24 -10.02 25.48
CA LEU A 155 2.68 -10.35 24.14
C LEU A 155 4.21 -10.47 24.14
N GLN A 156 4.74 -11.56 23.61
CA GLN A 156 6.18 -11.83 23.57
C GLN A 156 6.72 -11.71 22.15
N LEU A 157 8.04 -11.60 22.02
CA LEU A 157 8.69 -11.59 20.70
C LEU A 157 8.39 -12.87 19.91
N SER A 158 8.28 -14.01 20.62
CA SER A 158 7.93 -15.31 20.05
C SER A 158 6.51 -15.39 19.49
N ASP A 159 5.63 -14.43 19.81
CA ASP A 159 4.27 -14.34 19.25
C ASP A 159 4.26 -13.60 17.90
N LEU A 160 5.39 -12.99 17.54
CA LEU A 160 5.60 -12.31 16.27
C LEU A 160 6.28 -13.24 15.25
N ARG A 161 6.21 -12.85 13.98
CA ARG A 161 6.82 -13.52 12.84
C ARG A 161 8.30 -13.11 12.73
N GLU A 162 9.14 -13.86 13.42
CA GLU A 162 10.59 -13.61 13.47
C GLU A 162 11.25 -13.63 12.08
N ASP A 163 10.73 -14.46 11.17
CA ASP A 163 11.21 -14.56 9.79
C ASP A 163 11.04 -13.25 8.99
N LEU A 164 10.11 -12.37 9.40
CA LEU A 164 9.90 -11.09 8.74
C LEU A 164 10.99 -10.06 9.07
N PHE A 165 11.70 -10.16 10.20
CA PHE A 165 12.73 -9.16 10.56
C PHE A 165 13.83 -9.07 9.50
N VAL A 166 14.30 -10.22 8.99
CA VAL A 166 15.31 -10.26 7.90
C VAL A 166 14.79 -9.53 6.66
N ARG A 167 13.52 -9.74 6.32
CA ARG A 167 12.88 -9.10 5.17
C ARG A 167 12.74 -7.59 5.37
N ILE A 168 12.29 -7.16 6.55
CA ILE A 168 12.08 -5.75 6.91
C ILE A 168 13.40 -4.96 6.86
N ARG A 169 14.47 -5.51 7.42
CA ARG A 169 15.80 -4.88 7.38
C ARG A 169 16.29 -4.69 5.94
N LYS A 170 16.07 -5.68 5.07
CA LYS A 170 16.39 -5.56 3.63
C LYS A 170 15.55 -4.48 2.95
N MET A 171 14.25 -4.41 3.24
CA MET A 171 13.38 -3.38 2.67
C MET A 171 13.78 -1.98 3.12
N ALA A 172 14.08 -1.80 4.40
CA ALA A 172 14.55 -0.52 4.94
C ALA A 172 15.89 -0.09 4.33
N ALA A 173 16.84 -1.01 4.16
CA ALA A 173 18.12 -0.72 3.51
C ALA A 173 17.99 -0.35 2.03
N ASN A 174 17.03 -0.97 1.31
CA ASN A 174 16.74 -0.64 -0.08
C ASN A 174 16.08 0.75 -0.21
N ASN A 175 15.28 1.15 0.79
CA ASN A 175 14.66 2.47 0.84
C ASN A 175 15.68 3.57 1.20
N ARG A 176 16.51 3.32 2.22
CA ARG A 176 17.56 4.23 2.67
C ARG A 176 18.86 3.45 2.89
N PRO A 177 19.91 3.70 2.09
CA PRO A 177 21.23 3.12 2.33
C PRO A 177 21.73 3.42 3.75
N ASN A 178 22.40 2.45 4.37
CA ASN A 178 22.90 2.52 5.76
C ASN A 178 21.78 2.79 6.79
N HIS A 179 20.60 2.19 6.60
CA HIS A 179 19.51 2.30 7.56
C HIS A 179 19.94 1.80 8.96
N PRO A 180 19.64 2.50 10.07
CA PRO A 180 20.05 2.10 11.43
C PRO A 180 19.59 0.70 11.84
N TRP A 181 18.47 0.24 11.29
CA TRP A 181 17.99 -1.13 11.47
C TRP A 181 18.92 -2.21 10.92
N LEU A 182 20.02 -1.91 10.25
CA LEU A 182 20.98 -2.95 9.87
C LEU A 182 21.84 -3.40 11.07
N GLU A 183 22.01 -2.53 12.07
CA GLU A 183 22.92 -2.76 13.20
C GLU A 183 22.18 -3.07 14.51
N MET A 184 20.88 -2.77 14.58
CA MET A 184 20.04 -3.01 15.76
C MET A 184 19.68 -4.50 15.91
N ASN A 185 19.54 -5.00 17.14
CA ASN A 185 18.83 -6.26 17.37
C ASN A 185 17.29 -6.11 17.16
N ASP A 186 16.53 -7.19 17.22
CA ASP A 186 15.08 -7.16 16.94
C ASP A 186 14.33 -6.27 17.94
N LEU A 187 14.66 -6.36 19.23
CA LEU A 187 14.00 -5.55 20.25
C LEU A 187 14.32 -4.06 20.11
N GLU A 188 15.55 -3.69 19.76
CA GLU A 188 15.96 -2.32 19.46
C GLU A 188 15.22 -1.76 18.24
N LEU A 189 15.08 -2.55 17.17
CA LEU A 189 14.27 -2.19 16.01
C LEU A 189 12.83 -1.91 16.44
N MET A 190 12.23 -2.79 17.23
CA MET A 190 10.85 -2.64 17.72
C MET A 190 10.66 -1.40 18.59
N LYS A 191 11.64 -1.05 19.43
CA LYS A 191 11.63 0.20 20.20
C LYS A 191 11.75 1.44 19.30
N SER A 192 12.69 1.44 18.36
CA SER A 192 12.92 2.58 17.44
C SER A 192 11.70 2.88 16.55
N SER A 193 10.99 1.82 16.15
CA SER A 193 9.75 1.89 15.37
C SER A 193 8.49 2.05 16.22
N SER A 194 8.63 2.21 17.54
CA SER A 194 7.50 2.45 18.46
C SER A 194 6.51 1.28 18.55
N LEU A 195 6.97 0.08 18.21
CA LEU A 195 6.27 -1.19 18.32
C LEU A 195 6.46 -1.86 19.68
N TYR A 196 7.47 -1.45 20.44
CA TYR A 196 7.62 -1.78 21.86
C TYR A 196 7.73 -0.49 22.66
N GLN A 197 6.83 -0.28 23.61
CA GLN A 197 6.73 0.96 24.36
C GLN A 197 6.65 0.71 25.87
N LYS A 198 6.96 1.75 26.65
CA LYS A 198 6.74 1.82 28.08
C LYS A 198 5.78 2.97 28.36
N ASP A 199 4.67 2.66 29.00
CA ASP A 199 3.81 3.63 29.64
C ASP A 199 4.48 4.10 30.92
N TYR A 200 4.85 5.37 30.96
CA TYR A 200 5.54 5.97 32.11
C TYR A 200 4.61 6.28 33.28
N LEU A 201 3.29 6.16 33.10
CA LEU A 201 2.30 6.39 34.15
C LEU A 201 2.04 5.14 34.96
N THR A 202 1.77 4.05 34.25
CA THR A 202 1.47 2.75 34.86
C THR A 202 2.74 1.94 35.10
N GLY A 203 3.86 2.33 34.48
CA GLY A 203 5.08 1.54 34.43
C GLY A 203 4.98 0.33 33.51
N GLN A 204 3.82 0.11 32.89
CA GLN A 204 3.55 -1.01 32.01
C GLN A 204 4.42 -0.90 30.75
N GLN A 205 5.00 -2.01 30.32
CA GLN A 205 5.80 -2.07 29.11
C GLN A 205 5.42 -3.30 28.31
N GLY A 206 5.56 -3.22 26.99
CA GLY A 206 5.27 -4.35 26.11
C GLY A 206 5.14 -3.93 24.65
N PHE A 207 4.78 -4.90 23.83
CA PHE A 207 4.49 -4.68 22.43
C PHE A 207 3.16 -3.96 22.25
N THR A 208 3.10 -3.08 21.26
CA THR A 208 1.89 -2.30 20.97
C THR A 208 0.92 -3.07 20.09
N PHE A 209 -0.29 -2.53 19.96
CA PHE A 209 -1.27 -3.06 19.03
C PHE A 209 -0.77 -3.00 17.57
N ALA A 210 -0.05 -1.94 17.21
CA ALA A 210 0.64 -1.85 15.92
C ALA A 210 1.61 -3.03 15.69
N ALA A 211 2.37 -3.44 16.72
CA ALA A 211 3.29 -4.57 16.61
C ALA A 211 2.57 -5.87 16.30
N THR A 212 1.41 -6.08 16.93
CA THR A 212 0.53 -7.22 16.67
C THR A 212 0.08 -7.22 15.21
N LEU A 213 -0.41 -6.09 14.71
CA LEU A 213 -0.95 -5.98 13.35
C LEU A 213 0.14 -6.11 12.28
N LEU A 214 1.31 -5.50 12.49
CA LEU A 214 2.40 -5.49 11.52
C LEU A 214 3.18 -6.82 11.47
N LEU A 215 3.36 -7.48 12.62
CA LEU A 215 4.31 -8.59 12.74
C LEU A 215 3.75 -9.81 13.49
N GLY A 216 2.51 -9.76 13.99
CA GLY A 216 1.93 -10.88 14.72
C GLY A 216 1.78 -12.13 13.85
N LYS A 217 1.86 -13.30 14.49
CA LYS A 217 1.39 -14.55 13.87
C LYS A 217 -0.13 -14.49 13.68
N ASP A 218 -0.64 -15.13 12.65
CA ASP A 218 -2.07 -15.11 12.30
C ASP A 218 -2.98 -15.50 13.49
N ALA A 219 -2.60 -16.53 14.25
CA ALA A 219 -3.34 -16.96 15.44
C ALA A 219 -3.38 -15.89 16.54
N VAL A 220 -2.29 -15.14 16.71
CA VAL A 220 -2.17 -14.07 17.71
C VAL A 220 -3.01 -12.86 17.29
N ILE A 221 -2.93 -12.46 16.01
CA ILE A 221 -3.77 -11.41 15.45
C ILE A 221 -5.24 -11.76 15.62
N GLN A 222 -5.64 -12.98 15.25
CA GLN A 222 -7.02 -13.46 15.37
C GLN A 222 -7.50 -13.52 16.83
N SER A 223 -6.61 -13.81 17.79
CA SER A 223 -6.95 -13.80 19.21
C SER A 223 -7.16 -12.40 19.76
N ILE A 224 -6.38 -11.42 19.30
CA ILE A 224 -6.45 -10.02 19.77
C ILE A 224 -7.56 -9.26 19.04
N VAL A 225 -7.76 -9.55 17.75
CA VAL A 225 -8.74 -8.89 16.87
C VAL A 225 -9.53 -9.93 16.07
N PRO A 226 -10.53 -10.59 16.67
CA PRO A 226 -11.26 -11.66 16.00
C PRO A 226 -11.99 -11.23 14.71
N ALA A 227 -12.35 -9.95 14.60
CA ALA A 227 -13.00 -9.37 13.43
C ALA A 227 -12.01 -8.92 12.33
N TYR A 228 -10.69 -9.05 12.57
CA TYR A 228 -9.68 -8.62 11.61
C TYR A 228 -9.73 -9.48 10.34
N LYS A 229 -10.17 -8.84 9.26
CA LYS A 229 -10.13 -9.38 7.90
C LYS A 229 -10.12 -8.26 6.87
N THR A 230 -9.53 -8.54 5.73
CA THR A 230 -9.64 -7.74 4.51
C THR A 230 -10.07 -8.67 3.37
N ASP A 231 -11.22 -8.38 2.79
CA ASP A 231 -11.77 -9.15 1.68
C ASP A 231 -11.30 -8.55 0.34
N ALA A 232 -10.50 -9.28 -0.44
CA ALA A 232 -10.23 -8.93 -1.83
C ALA A 232 -11.17 -9.73 -2.73
N ILE A 233 -11.97 -9.06 -3.55
CA ILE A 233 -13.09 -9.65 -4.29
C ILE A 233 -13.02 -9.22 -5.75
N LEU A 234 -13.18 -10.17 -6.67
CA LEU A 234 -13.49 -9.91 -8.07
C LEU A 234 -14.98 -10.14 -8.27
N ARG A 235 -15.68 -9.18 -8.85
CA ARG A 235 -17.12 -9.22 -9.09
C ARG A 235 -17.45 -8.50 -10.41
N VAL A 236 -17.18 -9.19 -11.51
CA VAL A 236 -17.45 -8.77 -12.88
C VAL A 236 -18.71 -9.47 -13.40
N HIS A 237 -18.78 -10.80 -13.28
CA HIS A 237 -19.88 -11.61 -13.82
C HIS A 237 -20.84 -12.06 -12.73
N ASN A 238 -20.33 -12.71 -11.67
CA ASN A 238 -21.14 -13.20 -10.57
C ASN A 238 -21.40 -12.12 -9.51
N LEU A 239 -22.39 -11.26 -9.78
CA LEU A 239 -22.74 -10.13 -8.93
C LEU A 239 -23.28 -10.54 -7.54
N ASP A 240 -23.96 -11.68 -7.45
CA ASP A 240 -24.54 -12.20 -6.20
C ASP A 240 -23.50 -12.80 -5.26
N ARG A 241 -22.44 -13.40 -5.82
CA ARG A 241 -21.30 -13.94 -5.06
C ARG A 241 -20.04 -13.14 -5.39
N TYR A 242 -19.16 -13.73 -6.18
CA TYR A 242 -17.88 -13.21 -6.64
C TYR A 242 -17.29 -14.22 -7.63
N ASP A 243 -16.47 -13.72 -8.56
CA ASP A 243 -15.73 -14.55 -9.53
C ASP A 243 -14.44 -15.09 -8.89
N ASP A 244 -13.83 -14.31 -8.00
CA ASP A 244 -12.66 -14.69 -7.21
C ASP A 244 -12.70 -13.96 -5.87
N ARG A 245 -12.14 -14.58 -4.82
CA ARG A 245 -12.03 -13.97 -3.49
C ARG A 245 -10.77 -14.44 -2.79
N ASP A 246 -10.02 -13.48 -2.24
CA ASP A 246 -8.97 -13.73 -1.27
C ASP A 246 -9.38 -13.20 0.11
N ASP A 247 -9.44 -14.10 1.11
CA ASP A 247 -9.74 -13.76 2.51
C ASP A 247 -8.42 -13.53 3.26
N VAL A 248 -8.06 -12.26 3.47
CA VAL A 248 -6.76 -11.85 4.03
C VAL A 248 -6.90 -11.58 5.52
N ARG A 249 -6.27 -12.43 6.35
CA ARG A 249 -6.28 -12.36 7.82
C ARG A 249 -4.88 -12.48 8.45
N THR A 250 -3.86 -12.10 7.70
CA THR A 250 -2.45 -12.12 8.15
C THR A 250 -1.99 -10.71 8.54
N ASN A 251 -0.78 -10.60 9.06
CA ASN A 251 -0.12 -9.34 9.36
C ASN A 251 -0.14 -8.36 8.17
N LEU A 252 0.02 -7.06 8.47
CA LEU A 252 -0.11 -5.99 7.47
C LEU A 252 0.97 -6.05 6.38
N ILE A 253 2.16 -6.61 6.68
CA ILE A 253 3.25 -6.75 5.70
C ILE A 253 2.87 -7.75 4.60
N GLU A 254 2.41 -8.93 4.98
CA GLU A 254 1.97 -9.96 4.04
C GLU A 254 0.59 -9.64 3.42
N SER A 255 -0.28 -8.93 4.16
CA SER A 255 -1.55 -8.45 3.63
C SER A 255 -1.34 -7.52 2.44
N TYR A 256 -0.36 -6.61 2.53
CA TYR A 256 0.02 -5.76 1.40
C TYR A 256 0.39 -6.60 0.16
N ASP A 257 1.22 -7.63 0.34
CA ASP A 257 1.68 -8.46 -0.79
C ASP A 257 0.53 -9.23 -1.43
N ARG A 258 -0.37 -9.81 -0.62
CA ARG A 258 -1.54 -10.56 -1.11
C ARG A 258 -2.50 -9.65 -1.87
N LEU A 259 -2.79 -8.46 -1.36
CA LEU A 259 -3.64 -7.49 -2.04
C LEU A 259 -3.02 -7.00 -3.35
N MET A 260 -1.72 -6.71 -3.37
CA MET A 260 -1.02 -6.34 -4.60
C MET A 260 -1.00 -7.48 -5.62
N ALA A 261 -0.84 -8.73 -5.17
CA ALA A 261 -0.91 -9.91 -6.04
C ALA A 261 -2.32 -10.10 -6.62
N PHE A 262 -3.37 -9.86 -5.84
CA PHE A 262 -4.76 -9.91 -6.29
C PHE A 262 -5.02 -8.87 -7.38
N VAL A 263 -4.54 -7.63 -7.18
CA VAL A 263 -4.58 -6.56 -8.19
C VAL A 263 -3.81 -6.95 -9.46
N GLN A 264 -2.60 -7.51 -9.31
CA GLN A 264 -1.76 -7.94 -10.44
C GLN A 264 -2.42 -9.06 -11.27
N LYS A 265 -3.14 -9.95 -10.59
CA LYS A 265 -3.83 -11.08 -11.23
C LYS A 265 -4.97 -10.62 -12.13
N HIS A 266 -5.72 -9.60 -11.72
CA HIS A 266 -7.00 -9.25 -12.32
C HIS A 266 -7.02 -7.95 -13.12
N LEU A 267 -6.01 -7.09 -12.96
CA LEU A 267 -5.97 -5.80 -13.65
C LEU A 267 -4.84 -5.72 -14.67
N PRO A 268 -5.07 -5.15 -15.86
CA PRO A 268 -4.03 -4.94 -16.84
C PRO A 268 -3.02 -3.89 -16.35
N ASP A 269 -1.77 -4.05 -16.79
CA ASP A 269 -0.73 -3.07 -16.53
C ASP A 269 -0.56 -2.14 -17.74
N LYS A 270 -0.72 -0.84 -17.51
CA LYS A 270 -0.47 0.21 -18.49
C LYS A 270 0.82 0.93 -18.11
N PHE A 271 1.65 1.22 -19.10
CA PHE A 271 2.90 1.93 -18.89
C PHE A 271 2.74 3.41 -19.22
N TYR A 272 3.35 4.24 -18.39
CA TYR A 272 3.47 5.67 -18.60
C TYR A 272 4.94 6.06 -18.58
N GLU A 273 5.35 6.85 -19.56
CA GLU A 273 6.68 7.45 -19.60
C GLU A 273 6.57 8.85 -18.99
N GLU A 274 7.27 9.04 -17.87
CA GLU A 274 7.41 10.35 -17.25
C GLU A 274 8.31 11.26 -18.13
N PRO A 275 8.25 12.59 -17.94
CA PRO A 275 9.08 13.54 -18.70
C PRO A 275 10.60 13.31 -18.58
N ASP A 276 11.04 12.61 -17.54
CA ASP A 276 12.43 12.22 -17.30
C ASP A 276 12.83 10.89 -17.96
N ALA A 277 12.00 10.38 -18.88
CA ALA A 277 12.14 9.11 -19.57
C ALA A 277 12.09 7.86 -18.66
N GLN A 278 11.57 8.00 -17.43
CA GLN A 278 11.30 6.84 -16.57
C GLN A 278 9.96 6.19 -16.92
N ARG A 279 10.02 4.89 -17.22
CA ARG A 279 8.82 4.07 -17.45
C ARG A 279 8.26 3.58 -16.12
N ARG A 280 7.01 3.94 -15.81
CA ARG A 280 6.28 3.50 -14.61
C ARG A 280 5.11 2.58 -14.95
N SER A 281 4.87 1.58 -14.09
CA SER A 281 3.66 0.77 -14.09
C SER A 281 2.53 1.54 -13.42
N LEU A 282 1.54 2.01 -14.18
CA LEU A 282 0.42 2.78 -13.65
C LEU A 282 -0.37 1.97 -12.63
N ARG A 283 -0.63 0.69 -12.92
CA ARG A 283 -1.33 -0.22 -12.01
C ARG A 283 -0.58 -0.32 -10.68
N SER A 284 0.74 -0.53 -10.72
CA SER A 284 1.50 -0.71 -9.49
C SER A 284 1.56 0.57 -8.66
N VAL A 285 1.75 1.73 -9.28
CA VAL A 285 1.80 3.02 -8.56
C VAL A 285 0.45 3.37 -7.93
N ILE A 286 -0.65 3.25 -8.68
CA ILE A 286 -2.00 3.57 -8.15
C ILE A 286 -2.38 2.62 -7.01
N PHE A 287 -2.26 1.31 -7.23
CA PHE A 287 -2.74 0.35 -6.26
C PHE A 287 -1.82 0.15 -5.07
N HIS A 288 -0.54 0.52 -5.19
CA HIS A 288 0.32 0.70 -4.03
C HIS A 288 -0.31 1.67 -3.03
N GLU A 289 -0.67 2.87 -3.50
CA GLU A 289 -1.28 3.91 -2.68
C GLU A 289 -2.65 3.51 -2.15
N VAL A 290 -3.50 2.90 -3.01
CA VAL A 290 -4.83 2.45 -2.60
C VAL A 290 -4.75 1.40 -1.47
N ILE A 291 -3.85 0.42 -1.60
CA ILE A 291 -3.71 -0.65 -0.60
C ILE A 291 -3.06 -0.13 0.68
N ILE A 292 -2.05 0.75 0.55
CA ILE A 292 -1.42 1.36 1.72
C ILE A 292 -2.42 2.25 2.48
N ASN A 293 -3.29 2.98 1.79
CA ASN A 293 -4.37 3.71 2.44
C ASN A 293 -5.37 2.78 3.13
N LEU A 294 -5.76 1.68 2.45
CA LEU A 294 -6.69 0.68 2.99
C LEU A 294 -6.17 0.03 4.28
N LEU A 295 -4.87 -0.24 4.36
CA LEU A 295 -4.23 -0.88 5.52
C LEU A 295 -3.83 0.15 6.59
N GLY A 296 -3.14 1.22 6.20
CA GLY A 296 -2.54 2.19 7.11
C GLY A 296 -3.53 3.13 7.78
N HIS A 297 -4.69 3.39 7.16
CA HIS A 297 -5.70 4.31 7.71
C HIS A 297 -6.92 3.61 8.32
N ARG A 298 -6.87 2.28 8.47
CA ARG A 298 -7.93 1.48 9.07
C ARG A 298 -7.97 1.62 10.59
N GLU A 299 -9.16 1.71 11.16
CA GLU A 299 -9.37 1.51 12.58
C GLU A 299 -9.67 0.03 12.85
N PHE A 300 -8.68 -0.67 13.43
CA PHE A 300 -8.72 -2.13 13.60
C PHE A 300 -9.58 -2.60 14.78
N THR A 301 -9.95 -1.70 15.69
CA THR A 301 -10.86 -2.04 16.79
C THR A 301 -12.32 -2.11 16.36
N ASN A 302 -12.67 -1.58 15.18
CA ASN A 302 -14.01 -1.66 14.62
C ASN A 302 -14.19 -2.99 13.84
N PRO A 303 -15.32 -3.71 14.01
CA PRO A 303 -15.55 -4.99 13.35
C PRO A 303 -15.85 -4.89 11.85
N PHE A 304 -15.99 -3.68 11.29
CA PHE A 304 -16.23 -3.49 9.86
C PHE A 304 -15.05 -4.08 9.05
N PRO A 305 -15.33 -5.02 8.13
CA PRO A 305 -14.28 -5.62 7.34
C PRO A 305 -13.81 -4.67 6.24
N ALA A 306 -12.50 -4.55 6.10
CA ALA A 306 -11.93 -3.83 4.98
C ALA A 306 -12.18 -4.61 3.68
N LYS A 307 -12.38 -3.91 2.57
CA LYS A 307 -12.65 -4.55 1.28
C LYS A 307 -11.81 -3.91 0.18
N LEU A 308 -11.38 -4.73 -0.77
CA LEU A 308 -10.89 -4.35 -2.08
C LEU A 308 -11.76 -5.10 -3.09
N ILE A 309 -12.56 -4.40 -3.88
CA ILE A 309 -13.54 -4.98 -4.81
C ILE A 309 -13.18 -4.52 -6.21
N ILE A 310 -12.86 -5.46 -7.08
CA ILE A 310 -12.65 -5.23 -8.52
C ILE A 310 -13.97 -5.56 -9.22
N GLU A 311 -14.62 -4.54 -9.76
CA GLU A 311 -15.83 -4.64 -10.59
C GLU A 311 -15.47 -4.44 -12.07
N ALA A 312 -16.42 -4.65 -12.97
CA ALA A 312 -16.20 -4.56 -14.42
C ALA A 312 -15.55 -3.24 -14.86
N ASN A 313 -15.93 -2.11 -14.25
CA ASN A 313 -15.53 -0.76 -14.67
C ASN A 313 -14.87 0.08 -13.57
N LYS A 314 -14.63 -0.48 -12.39
CA LYS A 314 -13.92 0.21 -11.30
C LYS A 314 -13.35 -0.74 -10.26
N VAL A 315 -12.38 -0.25 -9.51
CA VAL A 315 -11.93 -0.86 -8.26
C VAL A 315 -12.37 0.01 -7.10
N LYS A 316 -13.01 -0.58 -6.10
CA LYS A 316 -13.43 0.08 -4.88
C LYS A 316 -12.66 -0.43 -3.69
N THR A 317 -12.33 0.43 -2.74
CA THR A 317 -11.93 0.03 -1.40
C THR A 317 -12.80 0.66 -0.34
N GLU A 318 -13.00 -0.06 0.75
CA GLU A 318 -13.77 0.40 1.91
C GLU A 318 -13.06 -0.02 3.20
N ASN A 319 -12.89 0.90 4.15
CA ASN A 319 -12.49 0.56 5.51
C ASN A 319 -13.05 1.55 6.52
N TRP A 320 -13.33 1.05 7.73
CA TRP A 320 -13.62 1.95 8.85
C TRP A 320 -12.36 2.71 9.24
N CYS A 321 -12.53 3.97 9.62
CA CYS A 321 -11.43 4.84 10.02
C CYS A 321 -11.89 5.85 11.08
N LYS A 322 -10.96 6.67 11.58
CA LYS A 322 -11.27 7.88 12.35
C LYS A 322 -11.23 9.09 11.39
N PRO A 323 -12.39 9.60 10.92
CA PRO A 323 -12.39 10.71 9.98
C PRO A 323 -11.94 12.01 10.64
N HIS A 324 -11.20 12.84 9.90
CA HIS A 324 -10.87 14.22 10.30
C HIS A 324 -11.69 15.26 9.52
N GLY A 325 -12.57 14.78 8.65
CA GLY A 325 -13.48 15.57 7.82
C GLY A 325 -14.56 14.66 7.23
N HIS A 326 -15.50 15.25 6.49
CA HIS A 326 -16.55 14.51 5.79
C HIS A 326 -16.68 14.99 4.35
N GLY A 327 -16.88 14.05 3.43
CA GLY A 327 -17.14 14.33 2.02
C GLY A 327 -15.96 13.99 1.10
N ALA A 328 -16.05 14.45 -0.14
CA ALA A 328 -15.05 14.16 -1.17
C ALA A 328 -13.71 14.86 -0.86
N ILE A 329 -12.62 14.11 -0.99
CA ILE A 329 -11.26 14.65 -0.85
C ILE A 329 -10.88 15.36 -2.14
N ASP A 330 -10.61 16.65 -2.03
CA ASP A 330 -10.02 17.45 -3.10
C ASP A 330 -8.48 17.35 -3.05
N PRO A 331 -7.80 16.81 -4.07
CA PRO A 331 -6.34 16.64 -4.07
C PRO A 331 -5.55 17.97 -3.94
N TYR A 332 -6.15 19.11 -4.27
CA TYR A 332 -5.53 20.43 -4.17
C TYR A 332 -5.78 21.10 -2.80
N ASN A 333 -6.87 20.74 -2.14
CA ASN A 333 -7.28 21.31 -0.85
C ASN A 333 -7.10 20.34 0.34
N PHE A 334 -6.58 19.14 0.10
CA PHE A 334 -6.38 18.11 1.12
C PHE A 334 -5.15 18.35 1.98
N THR A 335 -5.32 18.17 3.29
CA THR A 335 -4.24 18.15 4.27
C THR A 335 -4.02 16.69 4.72
N PRO A 336 -2.88 16.06 4.39
CA PRO A 336 -2.62 14.68 4.75
C PRO A 336 -2.58 14.49 6.25
N GLN A 337 -3.44 13.62 6.77
CA GLN A 337 -3.47 13.26 8.19
C GLN A 337 -3.44 11.75 8.35
N THR A 338 -2.48 11.29 9.15
CA THR A 338 -2.27 9.87 9.38
C THR A 338 -3.14 9.38 10.52
N LYS A 339 -3.95 8.35 10.27
CA LYS A 339 -4.88 7.80 11.28
C LYS A 339 -4.20 6.79 12.22
N ASN A 340 -3.11 6.16 11.75
CA ASN A 340 -2.24 5.28 12.54
C ASN A 340 -0.76 5.66 12.32
N PRO A 341 -0.26 6.71 13.00
CA PRO A 341 1.08 7.24 12.76
C PRO A 341 2.24 6.24 12.97
N ASN A 342 2.15 5.30 13.92
CA ASN A 342 3.18 4.29 14.13
C ASN A 342 3.18 3.26 12.99
N ILE A 343 2.00 2.84 12.51
CA ILE A 343 1.89 1.96 11.33
C ILE A 343 2.45 2.65 10.08
N ALA A 344 2.08 3.92 9.85
CA ALA A 344 2.59 4.68 8.70
C ALA A 344 4.10 4.93 8.80
N LYS A 345 4.60 5.30 9.98
CA LYS A 345 6.04 5.42 10.26
C LYS A 345 6.76 4.14 9.90
N PHE A 346 6.27 2.98 10.37
CA PHE A 346 6.87 1.69 10.04
C PHE A 346 6.89 1.43 8.54
N PHE A 347 5.78 1.64 7.85
CA PHE A 347 5.71 1.47 6.39
C PHE A 347 6.65 2.42 5.64
N ARG A 348 6.83 3.64 6.14
CA ARG A 348 7.78 4.61 5.59
C ARG A 348 9.22 4.13 5.71
N GLU A 349 9.63 3.64 6.88
CA GLU A 349 11.00 3.13 7.07
C GLU A 349 11.32 2.01 6.07
N ILE A 350 10.35 1.15 5.74
CA ILE A 350 10.52 0.05 4.77
C ILE A 350 10.23 0.43 3.30
N GLY A 351 10.05 1.71 2.98
CA GLY A 351 9.81 2.19 1.61
C GLY A 351 8.46 1.78 1.01
N ARG A 352 7.43 1.65 1.85
CA ARG A 352 6.05 1.35 1.46
C ARG A 352 5.09 2.52 1.66
N PHE A 353 5.55 3.61 2.25
CA PHE A 353 4.74 4.80 2.50
C PHE A 353 5.59 6.00 2.12
N GLU A 354 5.11 6.82 1.19
CA GLU A 354 5.72 8.10 0.88
C GLU A 354 5.14 9.20 1.78
N GLU A 355 5.93 10.24 2.06
CA GLU A 355 5.43 11.41 2.78
C GLU A 355 4.86 12.47 1.84
N LEU A 356 4.02 13.34 2.41
CA LEU A 356 3.49 14.58 1.81
C LEU A 356 2.27 14.46 0.89
N GLY A 357 1.25 13.65 1.21
CA GLY A 357 0.02 13.64 0.40
C GLY A 357 0.24 13.29 -1.07
N SER A 358 1.45 12.85 -1.41
CA SER A 358 1.86 12.40 -2.73
C SER A 358 0.99 11.21 -3.09
N GLY A 359 0.63 10.34 -2.14
CA GLY A 359 -0.26 9.22 -2.38
C GLY A 359 -1.60 9.62 -2.99
N VAL A 360 -2.32 10.55 -2.37
CA VAL A 360 -3.58 11.08 -2.93
C VAL A 360 -3.31 11.76 -4.27
N ARG A 361 -2.30 12.64 -4.36
CA ARG A 361 -1.96 13.32 -5.62
C ARG A 361 -1.57 12.35 -6.75
N ASN A 362 -0.86 11.27 -6.43
CA ASN A 362 -0.43 10.21 -7.34
C ASN A 362 -1.63 9.40 -7.82
N ILE A 363 -2.55 9.05 -6.91
CA ILE A 363 -3.83 8.42 -7.29
C ILE A 363 -4.54 9.30 -8.32
N PHE A 364 -4.73 10.60 -8.06
CA PHE A 364 -5.38 11.51 -9.02
C PHE A 364 -4.58 11.69 -10.33
N LYS A 365 -3.26 11.92 -10.24
CA LYS A 365 -2.36 12.09 -11.39
C LYS A 365 -2.40 10.88 -12.32
N TYR A 366 -2.17 9.69 -11.78
CA TYR A 366 -1.96 8.47 -12.57
C TYR A 366 -3.28 7.81 -12.99
N THR A 367 -4.35 7.94 -12.22
CA THR A 367 -5.68 7.41 -12.61
C THR A 367 -6.15 8.03 -13.92
N LYS A 368 -5.89 9.32 -14.16
CA LYS A 368 -6.23 9.98 -15.43
C LYS A 368 -5.61 9.25 -16.64
N PHE A 369 -4.37 8.77 -16.52
CA PHE A 369 -3.71 8.01 -17.58
C PHE A 369 -4.13 6.55 -17.63
N TYR A 370 -4.41 5.95 -16.47
CA TYR A 370 -4.86 4.56 -16.38
C TYR A 370 -6.27 4.36 -16.93
N SER A 371 -7.13 5.37 -16.78
CA SER A 371 -8.58 5.27 -16.94
C SER A 371 -9.12 6.22 -18.01
N ASN A 372 -8.33 6.48 -19.06
CA ASN A 372 -8.73 7.24 -20.25
C ASN A 372 -9.32 8.63 -19.92
N GLY A 373 -8.75 9.33 -18.94
CA GLY A 373 -9.15 10.68 -18.55
C GLY A 373 -10.12 10.75 -17.36
N GLN A 374 -10.69 9.62 -16.92
CA GLN A 374 -11.56 9.57 -15.75
C GLN A 374 -10.79 9.84 -14.46
N GLN A 375 -11.47 10.44 -13.47
CA GLN A 375 -10.91 10.78 -12.17
C GLN A 375 -11.28 9.74 -11.11
N PRO A 376 -10.41 9.49 -10.13
CA PRO A 376 -10.76 8.70 -8.97
C PRO A 376 -11.69 9.49 -8.04
N GLU A 377 -12.41 8.78 -7.19
CA GLU A 377 -13.23 9.37 -6.12
C GLU A 377 -12.73 8.87 -4.78
N LEU A 378 -12.38 9.78 -3.88
CA LEU A 378 -11.98 9.48 -2.51
C LEU A 378 -12.97 10.19 -1.58
N VAL A 379 -13.67 9.45 -0.73
CA VAL A 379 -14.70 10.00 0.18
C VAL A 379 -14.30 9.71 1.61
N GLU A 380 -14.14 10.78 2.40
CA GLU A 380 -13.90 10.70 3.83
C GLU A 380 -15.22 10.68 4.62
N GLY A 381 -15.26 9.82 5.62
CA GLY A 381 -16.33 9.61 6.59
C GLY A 381 -15.96 8.43 7.48
N ASP A 382 -16.90 7.93 8.28
CA ASP A 382 -16.67 6.75 9.14
C ASP A 382 -16.13 5.56 8.34
N ILE A 383 -16.73 5.33 7.17
CA ILE A 383 -16.21 4.41 6.15
C ILE A 383 -15.47 5.26 5.11
N PHE A 384 -14.14 5.15 5.11
CA PHE A 384 -13.32 5.71 4.06
C PHE A 384 -13.48 4.88 2.78
N LYS A 385 -13.70 5.55 1.65
CA LYS A 385 -13.93 4.90 0.36
C LYS A 385 -13.01 5.46 -0.70
N ILE A 386 -12.41 4.58 -1.49
CA ILE A 386 -11.71 4.95 -2.73
C ILE A 386 -12.38 4.22 -3.89
N SER A 387 -12.62 4.91 -4.99
CA SER A 387 -13.10 4.35 -6.24
C SER A 387 -12.19 4.77 -7.38
N ILE A 388 -11.50 3.81 -7.97
CA ILE A 388 -10.63 3.98 -9.14
C ILE A 388 -11.41 3.49 -10.36
N PRO A 389 -11.84 4.36 -11.29
CA PRO A 389 -12.41 3.90 -12.55
C PRO A 389 -11.37 3.07 -13.31
N ILE A 390 -11.78 2.04 -14.04
CA ILE A 390 -10.89 1.26 -14.91
C ILE A 390 -11.57 1.06 -16.27
N ALA A 391 -10.77 0.84 -17.31
CA ALA A 391 -11.32 0.39 -18.58
C ALA A 391 -11.99 -0.98 -18.38
N GLU A 392 -13.14 -1.18 -19.03
CA GLU A 392 -13.97 -2.37 -18.85
C GLU A 392 -13.12 -3.65 -18.96
N ILE A 393 -13.16 -4.47 -17.92
CA ILE A 393 -12.44 -5.74 -17.90
C ILE A 393 -13.18 -6.69 -18.85
N GLN A 394 -12.71 -6.81 -20.09
CA GLN A 394 -13.17 -7.85 -21.01
C GLN A 394 -12.55 -9.19 -20.60
N HIS A 395 -13.19 -9.88 -19.65
CA HIS A 395 -12.98 -11.32 -19.49
C HIS A 395 -13.92 -12.04 -20.46
N TYR A 396 -13.34 -12.85 -21.36
CA TYR A 396 -14.12 -13.79 -22.16
C TYR A 396 -14.78 -14.80 -21.21
N ASP A 397 -16.11 -14.77 -21.15
CA ASP A 397 -16.91 -15.76 -20.41
C ASP A 397 -16.55 -17.18 -20.87
N ILE A 398 -16.17 -18.02 -19.92
CA ILE A 398 -16.33 -19.47 -20.05
C ILE A 398 -17.51 -19.81 -19.15
N GLU A 399 -18.70 -19.90 -19.73
CA GLU A 399 -19.90 -20.31 -19.01
C GLU A 399 -19.83 -21.80 -18.60
N GLY A 400 -20.18 -22.08 -17.34
CA GLY A 400 -20.75 -23.36 -16.90
C GLY A 400 -19.88 -24.23 -15.97
N GLU A 401 -20.11 -24.16 -14.65
CA GLU A 401 -20.73 -25.23 -13.85
C GLU A 401 -20.42 -25.13 -12.34
N ALA A 402 -21.40 -25.63 -11.57
CA ALA A 402 -21.55 -25.46 -10.12
C ALA A 402 -20.56 -26.24 -9.25
N ALA A 403 -20.46 -25.77 -8.00
CA ALA A 403 -19.58 -26.25 -6.94
C ALA A 403 -19.73 -27.73 -6.56
N VAL A 404 -18.60 -28.44 -6.33
CA VAL A 404 -18.48 -29.55 -5.35
C VAL A 404 -17.09 -29.58 -4.72
N SER A 405 -17.06 -29.93 -3.43
CA SER A 405 -15.94 -29.91 -2.51
C SER A 405 -15.01 -31.15 -2.54
N THR A 406 -13.79 -30.92 -2.02
CA THR A 406 -12.85 -31.83 -1.32
C THR A 406 -12.02 -32.88 -2.07
N LYS A 407 -10.69 -32.75 -1.83
CA LYS A 407 -9.60 -33.75 -1.83
C LYS A 407 -9.19 -34.37 -3.18
N THR A 408 -8.01 -34.01 -3.68
CA THR A 408 -6.78 -34.85 -3.75
C THR A 408 -5.67 -34.03 -4.44
N ILE A 409 -4.46 -34.04 -3.88
CA ILE A 409 -3.28 -33.19 -4.22
C ILE A 409 -2.65 -33.52 -5.61
N GLY A 410 -3.35 -34.23 -6.49
CA GLY A 410 -2.91 -34.51 -7.87
C GLY A 410 -3.65 -33.74 -8.98
N GLY A 411 -4.75 -33.04 -8.67
CA GLY A 411 -5.66 -32.47 -9.68
C GLY A 411 -5.40 -31.01 -10.11
N ALA A 412 -4.52 -30.29 -9.42
CA ALA A 412 -4.36 -28.83 -9.62
C ALA A 412 -3.82 -28.44 -11.02
N ILE A 413 -3.15 -29.37 -11.71
CA ILE A 413 -2.58 -29.11 -13.03
C ILE A 413 -3.64 -29.30 -14.14
N GLY A 414 -4.61 -30.20 -13.94
CA GLY A 414 -5.72 -30.40 -14.87
C GLY A 414 -6.83 -29.35 -14.74
N GLY A 415 -7.06 -28.82 -13.53
CA GLY A 415 -8.17 -27.89 -13.26
C GLY A 415 -7.98 -26.47 -13.81
N ALA A 416 -6.75 -25.95 -13.85
CA ALA A 416 -6.50 -24.58 -14.32
C ALA A 416 -6.55 -24.41 -15.85
N ILE A 417 -6.39 -25.52 -16.61
CA ILE A 417 -6.50 -25.54 -18.08
C ILE A 417 -7.81 -26.22 -18.53
N GLY A 418 -8.35 -27.13 -17.71
CA GLY A 418 -9.58 -27.88 -17.98
C GLY A 418 -10.86 -27.05 -18.01
N GLY A 419 -10.81 -25.78 -17.60
CA GLY A 419 -11.90 -24.83 -17.80
C GLY A 419 -12.16 -24.55 -19.29
N ALA A 420 -11.14 -24.55 -20.14
CA ALA A 420 -11.31 -24.31 -21.57
C ALA A 420 -11.55 -25.59 -22.39
N ILE A 421 -11.18 -26.76 -21.88
CA ILE A 421 -11.36 -28.08 -22.53
C ILE A 421 -11.60 -29.11 -21.43
N GLY A 422 -12.83 -29.64 -21.36
CA GLY A 422 -13.39 -30.42 -20.25
C GLY A 422 -12.41 -31.31 -19.46
N GLY A 423 -12.59 -31.29 -18.13
CA GLY A 423 -11.63 -31.74 -17.10
C GLY A 423 -11.00 -33.14 -17.22
N ALA A 424 -11.48 -34.02 -18.11
CA ALA A 424 -10.83 -35.29 -18.42
C ALA A 424 -9.65 -35.13 -19.41
N ILE A 425 -9.81 -34.30 -20.44
CA ILE A 425 -8.81 -34.10 -21.51
C ILE A 425 -7.60 -33.35 -20.97
N GLY A 426 -7.83 -32.30 -20.17
CA GLY A 426 -6.74 -31.55 -19.51
C GLY A 426 -5.94 -32.41 -18.52
N GLY A 427 -6.60 -33.34 -17.82
CA GLY A 427 -5.94 -34.28 -16.91
C GLY A 427 -5.03 -35.27 -17.64
N ALA A 428 -5.49 -35.84 -18.75
CA ALA A 428 -4.70 -36.76 -19.57
C ALA A 428 -3.46 -36.10 -20.20
N ILE A 429 -3.63 -34.88 -20.74
CA ILE A 429 -2.55 -34.06 -21.26
C ILE A 429 -1.53 -33.73 -20.16
N GLY A 430 -2.02 -33.33 -18.98
CA GLY A 430 -1.19 -33.02 -17.83
C GLY A 430 -0.33 -34.20 -17.38
N GLY A 431 -0.93 -35.39 -17.26
CA GLY A 431 -0.22 -36.62 -16.90
C GLY A 431 0.84 -37.03 -17.92
N ALA A 432 0.53 -36.93 -19.22
CA ALA A 432 1.49 -37.25 -20.28
C ALA A 432 2.71 -36.32 -20.28
N ILE A 433 2.52 -35.03 -19.93
CA ILE A 433 3.61 -34.05 -19.85
C ILE A 433 4.43 -34.22 -18.56
N GLU A 434 3.80 -34.62 -17.47
CA GLU A 434 4.48 -34.86 -16.19
C GLU A 434 5.43 -36.08 -16.24
N GLU A 435 5.07 -37.11 -17.01
CA GLU A 435 5.91 -38.29 -17.25
C GLU A 435 7.25 -37.93 -17.95
N ILE A 436 7.23 -36.95 -18.86
CA ILE A 436 8.37 -36.60 -19.74
C ILE A 436 9.14 -35.35 -19.28
N SER A 437 8.58 -34.55 -18.38
CA SER A 437 9.13 -33.25 -17.94
C SER A 437 9.58 -33.26 -16.47
N LYS A 438 10.02 -34.40 -15.95
CA LYS A 438 10.55 -34.52 -14.58
C LYS A 438 11.75 -33.58 -14.40
N GLY A 439 11.67 -32.66 -13.44
CA GLY A 439 12.72 -31.66 -13.16
C GLY A 439 12.68 -30.39 -14.02
N VAL A 440 11.68 -30.22 -14.88
CA VAL A 440 11.48 -29.01 -15.70
C VAL A 440 10.64 -27.98 -14.94
N THR A 441 10.94 -26.69 -15.13
CA THR A 441 10.20 -25.58 -14.50
C THR A 441 8.72 -25.57 -14.88
N MET A 442 7.85 -25.15 -13.94
CA MET A 442 6.40 -25.07 -14.13
C MET A 442 5.99 -24.26 -15.38
N LYS A 443 6.68 -23.14 -15.65
CA LYS A 443 6.43 -22.29 -16.82
C LYS A 443 6.65 -22.99 -18.17
N VAL A 444 7.52 -23.99 -18.22
CA VAL A 444 7.77 -24.75 -19.46
C VAL A 444 6.70 -25.83 -19.63
N LYS A 445 6.26 -26.47 -18.54
CA LYS A 445 5.17 -27.46 -18.57
C LYS A 445 3.85 -26.82 -19.04
N GLU A 446 3.51 -25.64 -18.53
CA GLU A 446 2.35 -24.86 -18.99
C GLU A 446 2.40 -24.62 -20.51
N LYS A 447 3.56 -24.21 -21.05
CA LYS A 447 3.72 -23.95 -22.49
C LYS A 447 3.60 -25.21 -23.34
N LEU A 448 4.13 -26.35 -22.89
CA LEU A 448 3.96 -27.63 -23.56
C LEU A 448 2.49 -28.06 -23.60
N MET A 449 1.76 -27.85 -22.48
CA MET A 449 0.32 -28.12 -22.40
C MET A 449 -0.48 -27.24 -23.35
N THR A 450 -0.17 -25.95 -23.45
CA THR A 450 -0.86 -25.04 -24.38
C THR A 450 -0.64 -25.47 -25.84
N ILE A 451 0.57 -25.89 -26.20
CA ILE A 451 0.90 -26.27 -27.58
C ILE A 451 0.24 -27.58 -27.97
N ILE A 452 0.32 -28.63 -27.13
CA ILE A 452 -0.32 -29.92 -27.46
C ILE A 452 -1.85 -29.79 -27.51
N THR A 453 -2.41 -28.91 -26.68
CA THR A 453 -3.83 -28.57 -26.70
C THR A 453 -4.22 -27.88 -28.01
N ALA A 454 -3.43 -26.90 -28.47
CA ALA A 454 -3.70 -26.24 -29.74
C ALA A 454 -3.60 -27.18 -30.94
N ILE A 455 -2.69 -28.17 -30.90
CA ILE A 455 -2.56 -29.23 -31.92
C ILE A 455 -3.78 -30.16 -31.86
N HIS A 456 -4.26 -30.52 -30.67
CA HIS A 456 -5.46 -31.34 -30.51
C HIS A 456 -6.69 -30.71 -31.18
N SER A 457 -6.90 -29.41 -30.96
CA SER A 457 -8.04 -28.67 -31.55
C SER A 457 -7.83 -28.31 -33.04
N ASN A 458 -6.60 -28.37 -33.55
CA ASN A 458 -6.25 -27.89 -34.89
C ASN A 458 -5.21 -28.82 -35.56
N GLU A 459 -5.52 -30.11 -35.70
CA GLU A 459 -4.63 -31.06 -36.37
C GLU A 459 -4.34 -30.62 -37.83
N GLY A 460 -3.11 -30.87 -38.29
CA GLY A 460 -2.66 -30.54 -39.64
C GLY A 460 -2.17 -29.10 -39.84
N LYS A 461 -2.13 -28.27 -38.79
CA LYS A 461 -1.50 -26.94 -38.83
C LYS A 461 0.02 -27.02 -38.81
N LYS A 462 0.68 -26.09 -39.53
CA LYS A 462 2.15 -25.96 -39.59
C LYS A 462 2.66 -24.94 -38.56
N THR A 463 3.98 -24.89 -38.38
CA THR A 463 4.63 -24.01 -37.39
C THR A 463 4.18 -22.53 -37.47
N PRO A 464 4.10 -21.89 -38.66
CA PRO A 464 3.63 -20.50 -38.76
C PRO A 464 2.18 -20.30 -38.29
N ASP A 465 1.31 -21.29 -38.52
CA ASP A 465 -0.10 -21.20 -38.11
C ASP A 465 -0.21 -21.31 -36.59
N LEU A 466 0.58 -22.21 -35.97
CA LEU A 466 0.63 -22.36 -34.52
C LEU A 466 1.24 -21.13 -33.83
N ILE A 467 2.20 -20.44 -34.46
CA ILE A 467 2.73 -19.15 -33.98
C ILE A 467 1.61 -18.10 -33.91
N ASN A 468 0.80 -18.01 -34.96
CA ASN A 468 -0.29 -17.05 -35.03
C ASN A 468 -1.41 -17.36 -34.02
N ILE A 469 -1.74 -18.65 -33.85
CA ILE A 469 -2.76 -19.11 -32.88
C ILE A 469 -2.30 -18.84 -31.44
N LEU A 470 -1.05 -19.15 -31.12
CA LEU A 470 -0.54 -19.11 -29.75
C LEU A 470 0.15 -17.78 -29.38
N LYS A 471 0.39 -16.90 -30.36
CA LYS A 471 1.11 -15.62 -30.19
C LYS A 471 2.47 -15.79 -29.47
N VAL A 472 3.22 -16.82 -29.82
CA VAL A 472 4.56 -17.15 -29.26
C VAL A 472 5.67 -16.92 -30.27
N SER A 473 6.90 -16.65 -29.82
CA SER A 473 8.03 -16.50 -30.73
C SER A 473 8.41 -17.81 -31.44
N GLU A 474 8.87 -17.71 -32.69
CA GLU A 474 9.28 -18.83 -33.54
C GLU A 474 10.32 -19.74 -32.85
N ARG A 475 11.38 -19.15 -32.28
CA ARG A 475 12.40 -19.91 -31.53
C ARG A 475 11.82 -20.70 -30.34
N SER A 476 10.77 -20.17 -29.71
CA SER A 476 10.13 -20.85 -28.58
C SER A 476 9.27 -22.01 -29.05
N ILE A 477 8.48 -21.81 -30.12
CA ILE A 477 7.56 -22.83 -30.62
C ILE A 477 8.33 -24.03 -31.18
N GLU A 478 9.41 -23.79 -31.94
CA GLU A 478 10.24 -24.85 -32.50
C GLU A 478 10.87 -25.72 -31.41
N ARG A 479 11.36 -25.08 -30.35
CA ARG A 479 11.93 -25.78 -29.18
C ARG A 479 10.91 -26.71 -28.54
N TYR A 480 9.67 -26.27 -28.34
CA TYR A 480 8.65 -27.06 -27.68
C TYR A 480 8.05 -28.14 -28.60
N LEU A 481 7.85 -27.84 -29.89
CA LEU A 481 7.43 -28.85 -30.87
C LEU A 481 8.46 -29.98 -30.99
N LYS A 482 9.76 -29.65 -30.92
CA LYS A 482 10.82 -30.65 -30.84
C LYS A 482 10.68 -31.53 -29.59
N GLN A 483 10.51 -30.94 -28.41
CA GLN A 483 10.33 -31.69 -27.16
C GLN A 483 9.10 -32.63 -27.19
N LEU A 484 7.96 -32.15 -27.72
CA LEU A 484 6.74 -32.96 -27.83
C LEU A 484 6.88 -34.11 -28.84
N ARG A 485 7.66 -33.91 -29.91
CA ARG A 485 7.98 -34.96 -30.89
C ARG A 485 8.92 -36.00 -30.33
N GLU A 486 9.98 -35.58 -29.65
CA GLU A 486 10.94 -36.48 -28.98
C GLU A 486 10.24 -37.32 -27.91
N ALA A 487 9.24 -36.75 -27.23
CA ALA A 487 8.39 -37.46 -26.29
C ALA A 487 7.35 -38.40 -26.96
N GLY A 488 7.23 -38.38 -28.29
CA GLY A 488 6.28 -39.20 -29.04
C GLY A 488 4.81 -38.83 -28.79
N LEU A 489 4.53 -37.60 -28.35
CA LEU A 489 3.17 -37.11 -28.12
C LEU A 489 2.53 -36.51 -29.38
N ILE A 490 3.34 -35.96 -30.27
CA ILE A 490 2.93 -35.42 -31.56
C ILE A 490 3.83 -35.94 -32.68
N GLU A 491 3.31 -35.94 -33.90
CA GLU A 491 4.04 -36.28 -35.12
C GLU A 491 3.77 -35.26 -36.23
N PHE A 492 4.74 -35.07 -37.13
CA PHE A 492 4.57 -34.23 -38.30
C PHE A 492 4.28 -35.12 -39.51
N LYS A 493 3.16 -34.92 -40.20
CA LYS A 493 2.79 -35.65 -41.42
C LYS A 493 2.84 -34.74 -42.63
N GLY A 494 3.63 -35.11 -43.64
CA GLY A 494 3.73 -34.44 -44.94
C GLY A 494 5.14 -34.46 -45.51
N ASN A 495 5.26 -34.41 -46.85
CA ASN A 495 6.54 -34.57 -47.56
C ASN A 495 7.50 -33.37 -47.43
N SER A 496 7.02 -32.22 -46.92
CA SER A 496 7.86 -31.04 -46.64
C SER A 496 7.22 -30.12 -45.59
N ALA A 497 8.01 -29.22 -45.01
CA ALA A 497 7.52 -28.17 -44.10
C ALA A 497 6.50 -27.20 -44.75
N LEU A 498 6.39 -27.21 -46.09
CA LEU A 498 5.45 -26.40 -46.87
C LEU A 498 4.09 -27.10 -47.07
N THR A 499 4.05 -28.44 -47.02
CA THR A 499 2.86 -29.24 -47.34
C THR A 499 2.38 -30.14 -46.19
N GLY A 500 3.12 -30.21 -45.09
CA GLY A 500 2.76 -31.02 -43.91
C GLY A 500 2.28 -30.22 -42.70
N GLY A 501 1.85 -30.93 -41.66
CA GLY A 501 1.36 -30.35 -40.41
C GLY A 501 1.52 -31.29 -39.21
N TYR A 502 1.24 -30.78 -38.01
CA TYR A 502 1.36 -31.52 -36.76
C TYR A 502 0.05 -32.22 -36.38
N TYR A 503 0.17 -33.45 -35.89
CA TYR A 503 -0.93 -34.32 -35.45
C TYR A 503 -0.58 -34.93 -34.09
N LEU A 504 -1.58 -35.29 -33.30
CA LEU A 504 -1.34 -36.15 -32.13
C LEU A 504 -1.00 -37.57 -32.58
N THR A 505 -0.08 -38.22 -31.87
CA THR A 505 0.20 -39.64 -32.11
C THR A 505 -0.96 -40.51 -31.61
N GLU A 506 -1.09 -41.73 -32.15
CA GLU A 506 -2.09 -42.71 -31.69
C GLU A 506 -1.96 -43.01 -30.19
N LYS A 507 -0.72 -43.01 -29.67
CA LYS A 507 -0.44 -43.14 -28.23
C LYS A 507 -1.09 -42.02 -27.40
N MET A 508 -1.08 -40.80 -27.92
CA MET A 508 -1.67 -39.65 -27.24
C MET A 508 -3.20 -39.63 -27.41
N LYS A 509 -3.71 -39.97 -28.59
CA LYS A 509 -5.15 -40.10 -28.85
C LYS A 509 -5.80 -41.15 -27.96
N ALA A 510 -5.12 -42.28 -27.72
CA ALA A 510 -5.57 -43.33 -26.80
C ALA A 510 -5.59 -42.92 -25.31
N LYS A 511 -4.85 -41.86 -24.92
CA LYS A 511 -4.92 -41.29 -23.56
C LYS A 511 -6.03 -40.23 -23.41
N LEU A 512 -6.58 -39.74 -24.52
CA LEU A 512 -7.58 -38.66 -24.55
C LEU A 512 -9.04 -39.16 -24.71
N ASN A 513 -9.21 -40.40 -25.19
CA ASN A 513 -10.46 -41.16 -25.18
C ASN A 513 -10.56 -41.99 -23.90
#